data_AF-A0A662ENV2-F1
#
_entry.id   AF-A0A662ENV2-F1
#
_cell.length_a   1.000
_cell.length_b   1.000
_cell.length_c   1.000
_cell.angle_alpha   90.00
_cell.angle_beta   90.00
_cell.angle_gamma   90.00
#
_symmetry.space_group_name_H-M   'P 1'
#
loop_
_entity.id
_entity.type
_entity.pdbx_description
1 polymer ?
#
loop_
_entity_poly.entity_id
_entity_poly.type
_entity_poly.pdbx_seq_one_letter_code
_entity_poly.pdbx_strand_id
1 'polypeptide(L)'
;LRFFKHESCGQCAPCRAGTARTVELSRRILTGVGRESDLDLILELAETMEATSFCPLGQSVILPVRSALTLFPDEFLSCLKEPHAIAYD
;
A
#
# COMPACT_ATOMS: atom_id res chain seq x y z
N LEU A 1 -0.63 4.58 3.99
CA LEU A 1 -1.42 4.41 2.74
C LEU A 1 -2.81 5.04 2.78
N ARG A 2 -3.53 5.02 3.92
CA ARG A 2 -4.88 5.65 4.05
C ARG A 2 -4.90 7.13 3.61
N PHE A 3 -3.87 7.90 3.97
CA PHE A 3 -3.70 9.29 3.54
C PHE A 3 -3.80 9.46 2.02
N PHE A 4 -3.03 8.70 1.23
CA PHE A 4 -3.06 8.81 -0.24
C PHE A 4 -4.42 8.46 -0.85
N LYS A 5 -5.14 7.50 -0.25
CA LYS A 5 -6.51 7.18 -0.66
C LYS A 5 -7.46 8.35 -0.34
N HIS A 6 -7.34 8.94 0.84
CA HIS A 6 -8.17 10.06 1.28
C HIS A 6 -7.94 11.33 0.47
N GLU A 7 -6.68 11.67 0.21
CA GLU A 7 -6.26 12.85 -0.54
C GLU A 7 -6.30 12.67 -2.06
N SER A 8 -6.67 11.48 -2.55
CA SER A 8 -6.84 11.26 -3.98
C SER A 8 -8.00 12.11 -4.51
N CYS A 9 -7.72 13.03 -5.43
CA CYS A 9 -8.77 13.80 -6.12
C CYS A 9 -9.64 12.96 -7.07
N GLY A 10 -9.26 11.69 -7.32
CA GLY A 10 -10.02 10.76 -8.13
C GLY A 10 -9.91 10.94 -9.64
N GLN A 11 -9.10 11.87 -10.16
CA GLN A 11 -9.04 12.17 -11.60
C GLN A 11 -8.43 11.03 -12.45
N CYS A 12 -7.27 10.48 -12.05
CA CYS A 12 -6.62 9.40 -12.79
C CYS A 12 -6.95 8.02 -12.21
N ALA A 13 -7.26 7.06 -13.09
CA ALA A 13 -7.56 5.68 -12.73
C ALA A 13 -6.45 4.98 -11.90
N PRO A 14 -5.14 5.06 -12.25
CA PRO A 14 -4.09 4.40 -11.47
C PRO A 14 -4.06 4.87 -10.01
N CYS A 15 -4.12 6.18 -9.76
CA CYS A 15 -4.16 6.70 -8.38
C CYS A 15 -5.46 6.32 -7.66
N ARG A 16 -6.63 6.52 -8.27
CA ARG A 16 -7.94 6.27 -7.62
C ARG A 16 -8.12 4.80 -7.25
N ALA A 17 -7.82 3.88 -8.17
CA ALA A 17 -7.97 2.44 -7.94
C ALA A 17 -6.79 1.87 -7.13
N GLY A 18 -5.56 2.30 -7.44
CA GLY A 18 -4.34 1.81 -6.81
C GLY A 18 -4.25 2.17 -5.33
N THR A 19 -4.58 3.41 -4.94
CA THR A 19 -4.60 3.81 -3.52
C THR A 19 -5.70 3.10 -2.73
N ALA A 20 -6.86 2.84 -3.34
CA ALA A 20 -7.92 2.06 -2.71
C ALA A 20 -7.49 0.60 -2.48
N ARG A 21 -6.89 -0.03 -3.50
CA ARG A 21 -6.44 -1.42 -3.43
C ARG A 21 -5.29 -1.61 -2.45
N THR A 22 -4.31 -0.70 -2.43
CA THR A 22 -3.19 -0.77 -1.48
C THR A 22 -3.66 -0.67 -0.02
N VAL A 23 -4.68 0.14 0.29
CA VAL A 23 -5.28 0.18 1.63
C VAL A 23 -5.95 -1.16 2.00
N GLU A 24 -6.68 -1.78 1.08
CA GLU A 24 -7.30 -3.09 1.30
C GLU A 24 -6.25 -4.17 1.57
N LEU A 25 -5.18 -4.22 0.76
CA LEU A 25 -4.08 -5.17 0.92
C LEU A 25 -3.34 -4.98 2.24
N SER A 26 -3.01 -3.72 2.60
CA SER A 26 -2.40 -3.41 3.89
C SER A 26 -3.28 -3.85 5.07
N ARG A 27 -4.60 -3.70 4.97
CA ARG A 27 -5.52 -4.19 6.00
C ARG A 27 -5.47 -5.71 6.13
N ARG A 28 -5.43 -6.43 5.01
CA ARG A 28 -5.32 -7.90 5.00
C ARG A 28 -4.04 -8.36 5.70
N ILE A 29 -2.90 -7.74 5.37
CA ILE A 29 -1.60 -8.02 6.01
C ILE A 29 -1.68 -7.80 7.53
N LEU A 30 -2.16 -6.63 7.97
CA LEU A 30 -2.19 -6.29 9.40
C LEU A 30 -3.17 -7.12 10.24
N THR A 31 -4.19 -7.69 9.61
CA THR A 31 -5.19 -8.54 10.27
C THR A 31 -4.85 -10.03 10.20
N GLY A 32 -3.65 -10.40 9.76
CA GLY A 32 -3.20 -11.79 9.69
C GLY A 32 -3.90 -12.63 8.61
N VAL A 33 -4.59 -12.00 7.66
CA VAL A 33 -5.27 -12.67 6.53
C VAL A 33 -4.59 -12.35 5.18
N GLY A 34 -3.43 -11.69 5.24
CA GLY A 34 -2.60 -11.38 4.10
C GLY A 34 -1.74 -12.56 3.65
N ARG A 35 -1.09 -12.39 2.52
CA ARG A 35 -0.08 -13.31 1.96
C ARG A 35 1.16 -12.51 1.60
N GLU A 36 2.31 -13.17 1.48
CA GLU A 36 3.53 -12.52 0.99
C GLU A 36 3.31 -11.84 -0.37
N SER A 37 2.54 -12.47 -1.26
CA SER A 37 2.17 -11.88 -2.56
C SER A 37 1.31 -10.62 -2.47
N ASP A 38 0.69 -10.32 -1.32
CA ASP A 38 0.01 -9.03 -1.12
C ASP A 38 1.02 -7.89 -0.94
N LEU A 39 2.22 -8.17 -0.40
CA LEU A 39 3.32 -7.19 -0.29
C LEU A 39 3.88 -6.86 -1.68
N ASP A 40 4.14 -7.90 -2.48
CA ASP A 40 4.59 -7.74 -3.87
C ASP A 40 3.58 -6.92 -4.68
N LEU A 41 2.29 -7.26 -4.56
CA LEU A 41 1.23 -6.53 -5.25
C LEU A 41 1.12 -5.06 -4.79
N ILE A 42 1.36 -4.76 -3.51
CA ILE A 42 1.40 -3.36 -3.04
C ILE A 42 2.55 -2.61 -3.72
N LEU A 43 3.72 -3.23 -3.86
CA LEU A 43 4.88 -2.63 -4.51
C LEU A 43 4.61 -2.41 -6.01
N GLU A 44 4.12 -3.41 -6.73
CA GLU A 44 3.77 -3.32 -8.16
C GLU A 44 2.72 -2.23 -8.44
N LEU A 45 1.69 -2.14 -7.58
CA LEU A 45 0.69 -1.08 -7.68
C LEU A 45 1.31 0.30 -7.47
N ALA A 46 2.23 0.43 -6.51
CA ALA A 46 2.89 1.69 -6.22
C ALA A 46 3.83 2.12 -7.36
N GLU A 47 4.56 1.19 -7.98
CA GLU A 47 5.39 1.44 -9.18
C GLU A 47 4.51 1.83 -10.38
N THR A 48 3.38 1.15 -10.56
CA THR A 48 2.40 1.50 -11.60
C THR A 48 1.86 2.92 -11.39
N MET A 49 1.56 3.30 -10.14
CA MET A 49 1.12 4.65 -9.80
C MET A 49 2.22 5.69 -10.02
N GLU A 50 3.49 5.38 -9.71
CA GLU A 50 4.67 6.22 -10.01
C GLU A 50 4.76 6.50 -11.52
N ALA A 51 4.65 5.47 -12.35
CA ALA A 51 4.82 5.59 -13.79
C ALA A 51 3.64 6.26 -14.52
N THR A 52 2.41 6.10 -14.02
CA THR A 52 1.19 6.40 -14.81
C THR A 52 0.22 7.40 -14.18
N SER A 53 0.45 7.81 -12.93
CA SER A 53 -0.39 8.85 -12.32
C SER A 53 -0.13 10.22 -12.92
N PHE A 54 -1.20 11.01 -13.06
CA PHE A 54 -1.13 12.34 -13.66
C PHE A 54 -0.37 13.37 -12.81
N CYS A 55 -0.50 13.32 -11.48
CA CYS A 55 0.08 14.31 -10.58
C CYS A 55 1.05 13.69 -9.55
N PRO A 56 1.93 14.50 -8.93
CA PRO A 56 2.93 14.02 -7.97
C PRO A 56 2.35 13.29 -6.74
N LEU A 57 1.11 13.60 -6.33
CA LEU A 57 0.48 12.88 -5.22
C LEU A 57 0.31 11.39 -5.55
N GLY A 58 -0.23 11.08 -6.74
CA GLY A 58 -0.37 9.69 -7.17
C GLY A 58 0.98 9.02 -7.39
N GLN A 59 1.97 9.76 -7.89
CA GLN A 59 3.30 9.22 -8.17
C GLN A 59 4.11 8.91 -6.89
N SER A 60 3.83 9.62 -5.79
CA SER A 60 4.63 9.54 -4.56
C SER A 60 4.27 8.38 -3.62
N VAL A 61 3.23 7.60 -3.91
CA VAL A 61 2.80 6.46 -3.06
C VAL A 61 3.92 5.43 -2.88
N ILE A 62 4.76 5.26 -3.90
CA ILE A 62 5.92 4.36 -3.88
C ILE A 62 6.97 4.72 -2.84
N LEU A 63 7.10 6.00 -2.47
CA LEU A 63 8.15 6.46 -1.55
C LEU A 63 8.04 5.77 -0.18
N PRO A 64 6.89 5.85 0.54
CA PRO A 64 6.73 5.14 1.80
C PRO A 64 6.59 3.63 1.64
N VAL A 65 6.04 3.13 0.53
CA VAL A 65 5.91 1.68 0.29
C VAL A 65 7.29 1.03 0.19
N ARG A 66 8.12 1.54 -0.72
CA ARG A 66 9.46 1.02 -0.97
C ARG A 66 10.36 1.17 0.24
N SER A 67 10.35 2.32 0.92
CA SER A 67 11.17 2.50 2.12
C SER A 67 10.77 1.54 3.24
N ALA A 68 9.47 1.35 3.48
CA ALA A 68 9.00 0.46 4.53
C ALA A 68 9.34 -1.01 4.25
N LEU A 69 9.09 -1.49 3.03
CA LEU A 69 9.39 -2.87 2.65
C LEU A 69 10.90 -3.17 2.63
N THR A 70 11.72 -2.20 2.22
CA THR A 70 13.18 -2.38 2.21
C THR A 70 13.80 -2.34 3.60
N LEU A 71 13.37 -1.41 4.46
CA LEU A 71 13.99 -1.20 5.77
C LEU A 71 13.44 -2.12 6.86
N PHE A 72 12.18 -2.56 6.73
CA PHE A 72 11.49 -3.32 7.76
C PHE A 72 10.78 -4.57 7.21
N PRO A 73 11.38 -5.40 6.35
CA PRO A 73 10.71 -6.56 5.75
C PRO A 73 10.17 -7.54 6.81
N ASP A 74 10.94 -7.77 7.88
CA ASP A 74 10.59 -8.70 8.95
C ASP A 74 9.32 -8.28 9.72
N GLU A 75 9.06 -6.98 9.85
CA GLU A 75 7.83 -6.44 10.48
C GLU A 75 6.58 -6.78 9.65
N PHE A 76 6.70 -6.80 8.31
CA PHE A 76 5.59 -7.19 7.45
C PHE A 76 5.39 -8.71 7.46
N LEU A 77 6.47 -9.49 7.46
CA LEU A 77 6.40 -10.95 7.52
C LEU A 77 5.86 -11.46 8.87
N SER A 78 6.12 -10.76 9.98
CA SER A 78 5.56 -11.09 11.29
C SER A 78 4.03 -10.91 11.30
N CYS A 79 3.52 -9.83 10.70
CA CYS A 79 2.08 -9.54 10.57
C CYS A 79 1.31 -10.62 9.80
N LEU A 80 1.98 -11.37 8.90
CA LEU A 80 1.37 -12.48 8.18
C LEU A 80 1.12 -13.72 9.06
N LYS A 81 1.85 -13.86 10.17
CA LYS A 81 1.76 -14.99 11.08
C LYS A 81 0.82 -14.70 12.25
N GLU A 82 0.91 -13.49 12.79
CA GLU A 82 0.12 -13.04 13.92
C GLU A 82 -0.50 -11.68 13.62
N PRO A 83 -1.81 -11.49 13.86
CA PRO A 83 -2.47 -10.21 13.63
C PRO A 83 -1.88 -9.16 14.57
N HIS A 84 -1.35 -8.08 14.00
CA HIS A 84 -0.85 -6.98 14.80
C HIS A 84 -2.05 -6.14 15.23
N ALA A 85 -2.24 -5.98 16.55
CA ALA A 85 -3.33 -5.19 17.14
C ALA A 85 -3.10 -3.69 16.93
N ILE A 86 -3.07 -3.24 15.68
CA ILE A 86 -3.06 -1.84 15.30
C ILE A 86 -4.51 -1.50 14.95
N ALA A 87 -5.09 -0.52 15.63
CA ALA A 87 -6.40 0.01 15.25
C ALA A 87 -6.36 0.38 13.75
N TYR A 88 -7.19 -0.30 12.97
CA TYR A 88 -7.35 -0.05 11.54
C TYR A 88 -8.67 0.72 11.33
N ASP A 89 -8.77 1.86 12.02
CA ASP A 89 -9.82 2.87 11.92
C ASP A 89 -9.49 3.91 10.84
#